data_AF-A0A5J4TMZ3-F1
#
_entry.id   AF-A0A5J4TMZ3-F1
#
_cell.length_a   1.000
_cell.length_b   1.000
_cell.length_c   1.000
_cell.angle_alpha   90.00
_cell.angle_beta   90.00
_cell.angle_gamma   90.00
#
_symmetry.space_group_name_H-M   'P 1'
#
loop_
_entity.id
_entity.type
_entity.pdbx_description
1 polymer ?
#
loop_
_entity_poly.entity_id
_entity_poly.type
_entity_poly.pdbx_seq_one_letter_code
_entity_poly.pdbx_strand_id
1 'polypeptide(L)' 'MTKFENYKIIRILARKAGGRTYLAELKATEALHVLHRIDYVSADDKKRSNDLVDIL' A
#
# COMPACT_ATOMS: atom_id res chain seq x y z
N MET A 1 -4.71 13.63 0.84
CA MET A 1 -4.18 12.25 1.00
C MET A 1 -5.33 11.25 0.86
N THR A 2 -5.30 10.42 -0.16
CA THR A 2 -6.25 9.32 -0.36
C THR A 2 -6.01 8.28 0.74
N LYS A 3 -6.89 8.25 1.74
CA LYS A 3 -6.83 7.22 2.80
C LYS A 3 -7.16 5.85 2.20
N PHE A 4 -6.58 4.80 2.76
CA PHE A 4 -6.83 3.41 2.35
C PHE A 4 -8.34 3.06 2.34
N GLU A 5 -9.14 3.73 3.18
CA GLU A 5 -10.60 3.61 3.27
C GLU A 5 -11.35 3.97 1.97
N ASN A 6 -10.73 4.78 1.10
CA ASN A 6 -11.30 5.16 -0.20
C ASN A 6 -11.16 4.03 -1.24
N TYR A 7 -10.40 2.99 -0.93
CA TYR A 7 -10.16 1.88 -1.83
C TYR A 7 -10.96 0.64 -1.40
N LYS A 8 -11.50 -0.07 -2.39
CA LYS A 8 -12.07 -1.41 -2.23
C LYS A 8 -11.01 -2.42 -2.63
N ILE A 9 -10.59 -3.29 -1.70
CA ILE A 9 -9.64 -4.36 -2.00
C ILE A 9 -10.36 -5.45 -2.78
N ILE A 10 -9.88 -5.72 -4.01
CA ILE A 10 -10.42 -6.76 -4.87
C ILE A 10 -9.76 -8.09 -4.54
N ARG A 11 -8.42 -8.13 -4.55
CA ARG A 11 -7.65 -9.35 -4.25
C ARG A 11 -6.23 -9.04 -3.79
N ILE A 12 -5.60 -10.02 -3.16
CA ILE A 12 -4.18 -9.99 -2.83
C ILE A 12 -3.38 -10.44 -4.06
N LEU A 13 -2.37 -9.67 -4.44
CA LEU A 13 -1.45 -10.00 -5.54
C LEU A 13 -0.17 -10.65 -5.03
N ALA A 14 0.35 -10.21 -3.88
CA ALA A 14 1.55 -10.78 -3.28
C ALA A 14 1.54 -10.64 -1.76
N ARG A 15 2.12 -11.63 -1.07
CA ARG A 15 2.38 -11.61 0.37
C ARG A 15 3.85 -11.93 0.59
N LYS A 16 4.59 -11.00 1.21
CA LYS A 16 6.01 -11.15 1.53
C LYS A 16 6.25 -10.79 3.00
N ALA A 17 7.42 -11.13 3.53
CA ALA A 17 7.78 -10.83 4.91
C ALA A 17 7.70 -9.33 5.26
N GLY A 18 7.91 -8.44 4.28
CA GLY A 18 7.85 -6.98 4.45
C GLY A 18 6.48 -6.34 4.15
N GLY A 19 5.44 -7.12 3.86
CA GLY A 19 4.11 -6.56 3.63
C GLY A 19 3.26 -7.28 2.57
N ARG A 20 2.19 -6.61 2.13
CA ARG A 20 1.17 -7.16 1.24
C ARG A 20 0.87 -6.21 0.10
N THR A 21 0.73 -6.77 -1.10
CA THR A 21 0.33 -6.02 -2.30
C THR A 21 -1.08 -6.41 -2.69
N TYR A 22 -1.91 -5.42 -2.99
CA TYR A 22 -3.32 -5.58 -3.31
C TYR A 22 -3.64 -4.98 -4.67
N LEU A 23 -4.55 -5.64 -5.39
CA LEU A 23 -5.32 -4.98 -6.44
C LEU A 23 -6.53 -4.32 -5.75
N ALA A 24 -6.67 -3.02 -5.96
CA ALA A 24 -7.72 -2.23 -5.34
C ALA A 24 -8.38 -1.31 -6.35
N GLU A 25 -9.64 -0.96 -6.08
CA GLU A 25 -10.44 -0.04 -6.87
C GLU A 25 -10.69 1.22 -6.07
N LEU A 26 -10.46 2.39 -6.67
CA LEU A 26 -10.80 3.66 -6.05
C LEU A 26 -12.31 3.87 -6.12
N LYS A 27 -13.00 3.86 -4.97
CA LYS A 27 -14.48 3.92 -4.90
C LYS A 27 -15.10 5.13 -5.62
N ALA A 28 -14.36 6.25 -5.71
CA ALA A 28 -14.86 7.47 -6.31
C ALA A 28 -14.87 7.44 -7.85
N THR A 29 -14.01 6.64 -8.46
CA THR A 29 -13.76 6.69 -9.92
C THR A 29 -13.77 5.31 -10.59
N GLU A 30 -13.94 4.24 -9.82
CA GLU A 30 -13.84 2.84 -10.26
C GLU A 30 -12.48 2.49 -10.90
N ALA A 31 -11.48 3.36 -10.73
CA ALA A 31 -10.15 3.15 -11.31
C ALA A 31 -9.39 2.06 -10.55
N LEU A 32 -8.68 1.20 -11.28
CA LEU A 32 -7.86 0.14 -10.71
C LEU A 32 -6.47 0.65 -10.35
N HIS A 33 -6.04 0.32 -9.13
CA HIS A 33 -4.74 0.67 -8.57
C HIS A 33 -4.07 -0.54 -7.93
N VAL A 34 -2.74 -0.50 -7.87
CA VAL A 34 -1.94 -1.43 -7.08
C VAL A 34 -1.55 -0.73 -5.78
N LEU A 35 -1.95 -1.30 -4.64
CA LEU A 35 -1.61 -0.79 -3.32
C LEU A 35 -0.56 -1.69 -2.67
N HIS A 36 0.54 -1.09 -2.21
CA HIS A 36 1.54 -1.76 -1.42
C HIS A 36 1.40 -1.35 0.05
N ARG A 37 1.03 -2.30 0.91
CA ARG A 37 1.02 -2.13 2.36
C ARG A 37 2.34 -2.65 2.91
N ILE A 38 3.07 -1.76 3.57
CA ILE A 38 4.31 -2.09 4.24
C ILE A 38 3.97 -2.34 5.71
N ASP A 39 4.33 -3.52 6.21
CA ASP A 39 4.12 -3.86 7.61
C ASP A 39 5.40 -3.45 8.38
N TYR A 40 5.29 -2.42 9.21
CA TYR A 40 6.40 -1.94 10.04
C TYR A 40 6.50 -2.77 11.33
N VAL A 41 7.66 -3.37 11.57
CA VAL A 41 7.93 -4.10 12.83
C VAL A 41 8.59 -3.16 13.84
N SER A 42 9.25 -2.09 13.38
CA SER A 42 9.91 -1.07 14.20
C SER A 42 9.71 0.35 13.66
N ALA A 43 10.02 1.35 14.49
CA ALA A 43 10.00 2.76 14.09
C ALA A 43 11.05 3.08 13.01
N ASP A 44 12.17 2.34 12.98
CA ASP A 44 13.22 2.47 11.96
C ASP A 44 12.75 1.96 10.59
N ASP A 45 11.93 0.90 10.55
CA ASP A 45 11.34 0.39 9.31
C ASP A 45 10.40 1.43 8.67
N LYS A 46 9.68 2.19 9.51
CA LYS A 46 8.81 3.28 9.06
C LYS A 46 9.62 4.42 8.43
N LYS A 47 10.78 4.77 9.02
CA LYS A 47 11.67 5.80 8.47
C LYS A 47 12.22 5.38 7.11
N ARG A 48 12.76 4.16 6.99
CA ARG A 48 13.28 3.63 5.71
C ARG A 48 12.24 3.57 4.60
N SER A 49 10.99 3.27 4.94
CA SER A 49 9.92 3.25 3.95
C SER A 49 9.51 4.63 3.47
N ASN A 50 9.56 5.65 4.32
CA ASN A 50 9.33 7.02 3.88
C ASN A 50 10.45 7.46 2.93
N ASP A 51 11.70 7.14 3.27
CA ASP A 51 12.87 7.44 2.42
C ASP A 51 12.78 6.74 1.05
N LEU A 52 12.22 5.53 0.97
CA LEU A 52 11.99 4.80 -0.30
C LEU A 52 10.92 5.46 -1.18
N VAL A 53 9.92 6.12 -0.60
CA VAL A 53 8.87 6.81 -1.35
C VAL A 53 9.37 8.13 -1.92
N ASP A 54 10.27 8.82 -1.22
CA ASP A 54 10.83 10.11 -1.68
C ASP A 54 11.87 9.97 -2.81
N ILE A 55 12.33 8.76 -3.11
CA ILE A 55 13.31 8.47 -4.18
C ILE A 55 12.63 8.07 -5.50
N LEU A 56 11.34 7.74 -5.49
CA LEU A 56 10.54 7.33 -6.66
C LEU A 56 9.72 8.50 -7.23
#